data_AF-A0AA94EMM3-F1
#
_entry.id   AF-A0AA94EMM3-F1
#
_cell.length_a   1.000
_cell.length_b   1.000
_cell.length_c   1.000
_cell.angle_alpha   90.00
_cell.angle_beta   90.00
_cell.angle_gamma   90.00
#
_symmetry.space_group_name_H-M   'P 1'
#
loop_
_entity.id
_entity.type
_entity.pdbx_description
1 polymer ?
#
loop_
_entity_poly.entity_id
_entity_poly.type
_entity_poly.pdbx_seq_one_letter_code
_entity_poly.pdbx_strand_id
1 'polypeptide(L)' 'MYDNNRHLKDREIKSRYDDETYEALRAVARLLKLQPAVFVRMCVEEKLESIVEQDVTAQRSMG' A
#
# COMPACT_ATOMS: atom_id res chain seq x y z
N MET A 1 -19.00 -4.42 -22.59
CA MET A 1 -17.55 -4.28 -22.31
C MET A 1 -17.41 -3.09 -21.40
N TYR A 2 -16.76 -3.23 -20.24
CA TYR A 2 -16.73 -2.14 -19.25
C TYR A 2 -15.81 -1.00 -19.72
N ASP A 3 -16.41 0.12 -20.07
CA ASP A 3 -15.77 1.41 -20.33
C ASP A 3 -15.23 2.02 -19.02
N ASN A 4 -14.10 1.52 -18.52
CA ASN A 4 -13.33 2.25 -17.52
C ASN A 4 -11.88 2.40 -18.01
N ASN A 5 -11.71 3.35 -18.93
CA ASN A 5 -10.44 3.87 -19.43
C ASN A 5 -9.65 4.68 -18.36
N ARG A 6 -9.88 4.40 -17.07
CA ARG A 6 -8.96 4.77 -15.99
C ARG A 6 -7.80 3.77 -16.00
N HIS A 7 -7.04 3.77 -17.09
CA HIS A 7 -5.65 3.37 -17.00
C HIS A 7 -5.01 4.35 -16.01
N LEU A 8 -4.95 3.93 -14.75
CA LEU A 8 -3.88 4.22 -13.80
C LEU A 8 -3.18 5.54 -14.15
N LYS A 9 -3.75 6.68 -13.74
CA LYS A 9 -2.92 7.88 -13.60
C LYS A 9 -1.97 7.58 -12.46
N ASP A 10 -0.87 6.89 -12.76
CA ASP A 10 0.17 6.51 -11.82
C ASP A 10 0.74 7.80 -11.23
N ARG A 11 0.23 8.19 -10.06
CA ARG A 11 0.84 9.24 -9.26
C ARG A 11 2.00 8.59 -8.53
N GLU A 12 3.16 8.58 -9.18
CA GLU A 12 4.38 8.06 -8.58
C GLU A 12 4.70 8.83 -7.29
N ILE A 13 4.92 8.10 -6.21
CA ILE A 13 5.42 8.63 -4.93
C ILE A 13 6.79 7.99 -4.69
N LYS A 14 7.82 8.82 -4.53
CA LYS A 14 9.18 8.35 -4.21
C LYS A 14 9.34 8.24 -2.70
N SER A 15 9.70 7.05 -2.23
CA SER A 15 10.01 6.78 -0.83
C SER A 15 11.49 6.43 -0.67
N ARG A 16 12.07 6.84 0.45
CA ARG A 16 13.45 6.50 0.84
C ARG A 16 13.41 5.51 2.01
N TYR A 17 14.28 4.53 1.95
CA TYR A 17 14.46 3.50 2.97
C TYR A 17 15.97 3.41 3.28
N ASP A 18 16.32 3.03 4.50
CA ASP A 18 17.67 2.57 4.78
C ASP A 18 17.94 1.21 4.11
N ASP A 19 19.21 0.83 4.05
CA ASP A 19 19.65 -0.37 3.34
C ASP A 19 19.02 -1.65 3.93
N GLU A 20 18.92 -1.74 5.26
CA GLU A 20 18.34 -2.88 5.95
C GLU A 20 16.86 -3.06 5.60
N THR A 21 16.09 -1.98 5.68
CA THR A 21 14.67 -1.97 5.34
C THR A 21 14.46 -2.28 3.86
N TYR A 22 15.30 -1.73 2.98
CA TYR A 22 15.18 -1.98 1.54
C TYR A 22 15.43 -3.45 1.19
N GLU A 23 16.45 -4.08 1.78
CA GLU A 23 16.73 -5.50 1.55
C GLU A 23 15.66 -6.42 2.15
N ALA A 24 15.12 -6.10 3.32
CA ALA A 24 14.00 -6.84 3.89
C ALA A 24 12.77 -6.79 2.96
N LEU A 25 12.42 -5.60 2.46
CA LEU A 25 11.34 -5.39 1.49
C LEU A 25 11.56 -6.22 0.22
N ARG A 26 12.78 -6.20 -0.34
CA ARG A 26 13.11 -6.99 -1.53
C ARG A 26 13.02 -8.49 -1.27
N ALA A 27 13.47 -8.97 -0.12
CA ALA A 27 13.40 -10.37 0.25
C ALA A 27 11.94 -10.86 0.33
N VAL A 28 11.07 -10.09 0.99
CA VAL A 28 9.64 -10.44 1.12
C VAL A 28 8.93 -10.35 -0.23
N ALA A 29 9.17 -9.29 -1.02
CA ALA A 29 8.61 -9.19 -2.37
C ALA A 29 8.99 -10.41 -3.24
N ARG A 30 10.25 -10.86 -3.14
CA ARG A 30 10.74 -12.06 -3.84
C ARG A 30 10.05 -13.33 -3.35
N LEU A 31 9.90 -13.50 -2.04
CA LEU A 31 9.20 -14.64 -1.44
C LEU A 31 7.76 -14.74 -1.96
N LEU A 32 7.08 -13.61 -2.09
CA LEU A 32 5.70 -13.50 -2.58
C LEU A 32 5.60 -13.48 -4.12
N LYS A 33 6.73 -13.55 -4.84
CA LYS A 33 6.81 -13.45 -6.31
C LYS A 33 6.20 -12.14 -6.86
N LEU A 34 6.38 -11.04 -6.14
CA LEU A 34 5.90 -9.71 -6.51
C LEU A 34 7.07 -8.78 -6.91
N GLN A 35 6.77 -7.78 -7.73
CA GLN A 35 7.67 -6.65 -7.91
C GLN A 35 7.72 -5.83 -6.60
N PRO A 36 8.88 -5.28 -6.19
CA PRO A 36 8.98 -4.49 -4.97
C PRO A 36 7.96 -3.35 -4.89
N ALA A 37 7.73 -2.63 -5.99
CA ALA A 37 6.75 -1.54 -6.04
C ALA A 37 5.30 -2.04 -5.81
N VAL A 38 4.96 -3.23 -6.32
CA VAL A 38 3.64 -3.85 -6.11
C VAL A 38 3.47 -4.25 -4.65
N PHE A 39 4.49 -4.88 -4.07
CA PHE A 39 4.47 -5.26 -2.66
C PHE A 39 4.31 -4.04 -1.73
N VAL A 40 5.09 -2.97 -1.95
CA VAL A 40 4.97 -1.73 -1.18
C VAL A 40 3.59 -1.11 -1.31
N ARG A 41 3.03 -1.09 -2.53
CA ARG A 41 1.67 -0.58 -2.75
C ARG A 41 0.65 -1.35 -1.91
N MET A 42 0.72 -2.69 -1.90
CA MET A 42 -0.17 -3.52 -1.09
C MET A 42 -0.06 -3.19 0.40
N CYS A 43 1.16 -3.07 0.94
CA CYS A 43 1.36 -2.70 2.34
C CYS A 43 0.79 -1.32 2.67
N VAL A 44 0.90 -0.36 1.76
CA VAL A 44 0.35 0.99 1.93
C VAL A 44 -1.19 0.95 1.89
N GLU A 45 -1.77 0.25 0.93
CA GLU A 45 -3.24 0.09 0.80
C GLU A 45 -3.82 -0.55 2.06
N GLU A 46 -3.25 -1.66 2.53
CA GLU A 46 -3.66 -2.35 3.76
C GLU A 46 -3.56 -1.44 4.99
N LYS A 47 -2.47 -0.67 5.12
CA LYS A 47 -2.30 0.25 6.25
C LYS A 47 -3.31 1.40 6.22
N LEU A 48 -3.61 1.93 5.04
CA LEU A 48 -4.61 2.98 4.87
C LEU A 48 -6.01 2.47 5.23
N GLU A 49 -6.39 1.28 4.77
CA GLU A 49 -7.66 0.63 5.13
C GLU A 49 -7.78 0.49 6.66
N SER A 50 -6.74 -0.04 7.31
CA SER A 50 -6.71 -0.17 8.77
C SER A 50 -6.86 1.17 9.51
N ILE A 51 -6.25 2.24 9.02
CA ILE A 51 -6.38 3.59 9.64
C ILE A 51 -7.81 4.12 9.48
N VAL A 52 -8.40 3.95 8.29
CA VAL A 52 -9.77 4.40 8.02
C VAL A 52 -10.78 3.65 8.90
N GLU A 53 -10.62 2.34 9.06
CA GLU A 53 -11.46 1.54 9.95
C GLU A 53 -11.39 1.98 11.42
N GLN A 54 -10.19 2.32 11.89
CA GLN A 54 -9.98 2.82 13.26
C GLN A 54 -10.64 4.19 13.48
N ASP A 55 -10.53 5.11 12.52
CA ASP A 55 -11.16 6.43 12.59
C ASP A 55 -12.69 6.34 12.64
N VAL A 56 -13.29 5.54 11.76
CA VAL A 56 -14.75 5.30 11.75
C VAL A 56 -15.22 4.69 13.07
N THR A 57 -14.44 3.76 13.64
CA THR A 57 -14.77 3.12 14.92
C THR A 57 -14.67 4.12 16.07
N ALA A 58 -13.65 4.97 16.09
CA ALA A 58 -13.49 6.01 17.08
C ALA A 58 -14.66 7.01 17.04
N GLN A 59 -15.06 7.46 15.85
CA GLN A 59 -16.19 8.39 15.66
C GLN A 59 -17.53 7.80 16.10
N ARG A 60 -17.77 6.50 15.88
CA ARG A 60 -18.97 5.80 16.35
C ARG A 60 -19.03 5.59 17.86
N SER A 61 -17.88 5.58 18.54
CA SER A 61 -17.83 5.45 20.01
C SER A 61 -18.09 6.75 20.77
N MET A 62 -18.08 7.88 20.06
CA MET A 62 -18.23 9.24 20.62
C MET A 62 -19.60 9.88 20.32
N GLY A 63 -20.51 9.17 19.66
CA GLY A 63 -21.90 9.60 19.39
C GLY A 63 -22.90 8.64 20.01
#